data_AF-A0A166IK65-F1
#
_entry.id   AF-A0A166IK65-F1
#
_cell.length_a   1.000
_cell.length_b   1.000
_cell.length_c   1.000
_cell.angle_alpha   90.00
_cell.angle_beta   90.00
_cell.angle_gamma   90.00
#
_symmetry.space_group_name_H-M   'P 1'
#
loop_
_entity.id
_entity.type
_entity.pdbx_description
1 polymer ?
#
loop_
_entity_poly.entity_id
_entity_poly.type
_entity_poly.pdbx_seq_one_letter_code
_entity_poly.pdbx_strand_id
1 'polypeptide(L)'
;MFGSSGEKSNPAVENVTAVKHPYDALCALRLKTYDIVMSDVHMPNMNGIQLQKHINQEFQLPVILISSDSQKQMEGLQNGAVYFMVKPVGIDDVKNIWQFSVWWKSKINNSTLPREINSHSEEDLVRETALSSDDIINARSDRVVWSGDLHDRFVEALIVLGFYNAKPKKILEVMNIPGLTRENVASHLQVS
;
A
#
# COMPACT_ATOMS: atom_id res chain seq x y z
N MET A 1 28.31 -4.40 24.53
CA MET A 1 28.39 -3.64 23.27
C MET A 1 27.01 -3.64 22.65
N PHE A 2 26.38 -2.48 22.57
CA PHE A 2 25.01 -2.31 22.10
C PHE A 2 24.97 -2.34 20.57
N GLY A 3 24.22 -3.27 19.99
CA GLY A 3 23.91 -3.30 18.56
C GLY A 3 22.70 -2.39 18.31
N SER A 4 22.96 -1.28 17.62
CA SER A 4 21.98 -0.34 17.08
C SER A 4 20.95 -1.06 16.21
N SER A 5 19.72 -1.25 16.71
CA SER A 5 18.55 -1.47 15.85
C SER A 5 18.31 -0.18 15.08
N GLY A 6 18.53 -0.24 13.77
CA GLY A 6 18.18 0.84 12.85
C GLY A 6 16.67 1.02 12.82
N GLU A 7 16.19 1.90 13.69
CA GLU A 7 14.89 2.54 13.58
C GLU A 7 14.89 3.28 12.24
N LYS A 8 14.24 2.71 11.21
CA LYS A 8 14.02 3.44 9.97
C LYS A 8 13.09 4.58 10.33
N SER A 9 13.67 5.76 10.54
CA SER A 9 12.98 7.00 10.83
C SER A 9 11.81 7.15 9.87
N ASN A 10 10.60 7.37 10.41
CA ASN A 10 9.46 7.86 9.66
C ASN A 10 9.97 9.02 8.79
N PRO A 11 9.94 8.91 7.44
CA PRO A 11 10.34 10.02 6.59
C PRO A 11 9.33 11.12 6.89
N ALA A 12 9.74 12.08 7.73
CA ALA A 12 8.87 13.06 8.33
C ALA A 12 7.99 13.65 7.22
N VAL A 13 6.67 13.66 7.42
CA VAL A 13 5.76 14.43 6.59
C VAL A 13 6.20 15.88 6.70
N GLU A 14 7.05 16.31 5.77
CA GLU A 14 7.81 17.55 5.92
C GLU A 14 6.98 18.75 5.47
N ASN A 15 6.05 18.54 4.52
CA ASN A 15 5.26 19.59 3.91
C ASN A 15 3.78 19.20 3.81
N VAL A 16 2.91 20.00 4.44
CA VAL A 16 1.45 19.86 4.35
C VAL A 16 0.88 21.11 3.69
N THR A 17 0.07 20.91 2.65
CA THR A 17 -0.74 21.98 2.05
C THR A 17 -2.21 21.68 2.28
N ALA A 18 -2.91 22.59 2.94
CA ALA A 18 -4.35 22.48 3.15
C ALA A 18 -5.11 23.41 2.19
N VAL A 19 -6.15 22.89 1.56
CA VAL A 19 -7.05 23.63 0.66
C VAL A 19 -8.50 23.36 1.04
N LYS A 20 -9.40 24.30 0.74
CA LYS A 20 -10.82 24.21 1.13
C LYS A 20 -11.73 23.79 -0.03
N HIS A 21 -11.29 23.98 -1.27
CA HIS A 21 -12.08 23.65 -2.45
C HIS A 21 -11.35 22.66 -3.36
N PRO A 22 -12.08 21.75 -4.04
CA PRO A 22 -11.48 20.73 -4.88
C PRO A 22 -10.75 21.31 -6.11
N TYR A 23 -11.18 22.47 -6.62
CA TYR A 23 -10.48 23.16 -7.69
C TYR A 23 -9.12 23.74 -7.24
N ASP A 24 -9.05 24.25 -6.00
CA ASP A 24 -7.78 24.71 -5.42
C ASP A 24 -6.80 23.54 -5.25
N ALA A 25 -7.32 22.34 -4.92
CA ALA A 25 -6.52 21.12 -4.86
C ALA A 25 -5.90 20.80 -6.23
N LEU A 26 -6.70 20.79 -7.30
CA LEU A 26 -6.21 20.55 -8.66
C LEU A 26 -5.18 21.61 -9.09
N CYS A 27 -5.41 22.88 -8.77
CA CYS A 27 -4.44 23.94 -9.01
C CYS A 27 -3.13 23.70 -8.24
N ALA A 28 -3.20 23.36 -6.95
CA ALA A 28 -2.02 23.07 -6.14
C ALA A 28 -1.21 21.90 -6.71
N LEU A 29 -1.88 20.80 -7.07
CA LEU A 29 -1.26 19.61 -7.68
C LEU A 29 -0.55 19.89 -9.01
N ARG A 30 -0.99 20.89 -9.78
CA ARG A 30 -0.32 21.32 -11.01
C ARG A 30 0.90 22.21 -10.76
N LEU A 31 0.94 22.89 -9.63
CA LEU A 31 2.00 23.85 -9.29
C LEU A 31 3.17 23.20 -8.54
N LYS A 32 2.90 22.12 -7.79
CA LYS A 32 3.87 21.44 -6.94
C LYS A 32 3.65 19.93 -6.98
N THR A 33 4.70 19.18 -6.70
CA THR A 33 4.63 17.72 -6.53
C THR A 33 4.14 17.37 -5.14
N TYR A 34 3.33 16.32 -5.05
CA TYR A 34 2.83 15.77 -3.80
C TYR A 34 2.97 14.25 -3.83
N ASP A 35 3.20 13.64 -2.68
CA ASP A 35 3.35 12.19 -2.56
C ASP A 35 2.03 11.48 -2.27
N ILE A 36 1.06 12.19 -1.66
CA ILE A 36 -0.22 11.64 -1.24
C ILE A 36 -1.26 12.76 -1.11
N VAL A 37 -2.53 12.43 -1.35
CA VAL A 37 -3.67 13.34 -1.17
C VAL A 37 -4.65 12.75 -0.16
N MET A 38 -5.07 13.55 0.81
CA MET A 38 -6.19 13.24 1.70
C MET A 38 -7.35 14.17 1.37
N SER A 39 -8.52 13.62 1.07
CA SER A 39 -9.69 14.41 0.67
C SER A 39 -10.94 14.03 1.45
N ASP A 40 -11.71 15.03 1.86
CA ASP A 40 -13.08 14.81 2.30
C ASP A 40 -13.91 14.24 1.14
N VAL A 41 -14.83 13.32 1.42
CA VAL A 41 -15.82 12.84 0.46
C VAL A 41 -16.87 13.91 0.20
N HIS A 42 -17.34 14.59 1.25
CA HIS A 42 -18.44 15.55 1.14
C HIS A 42 -17.89 16.96 0.96
N MET A 43 -17.72 17.36 -0.29
CA MET A 43 -17.34 18.72 -0.68
C MET A 43 -18.37 19.30 -1.66
N PRO A 44 -18.66 20.62 -1.59
CA PRO A 44 -19.56 21.27 -2.53
C PRO A 44 -18.96 21.33 -3.94
N ASN A 45 -19.85 21.34 -4.94
CA ASN A 45 -19.57 21.38 -6.39
C ASN A 45 -18.94 20.09 -6.95
N MET A 46 -17.85 19.61 -6.35
CA MET A 46 -17.17 18.37 -6.72
C MET A 46 -16.82 17.59 -5.46
N ASN A 47 -17.35 16.37 -5.35
CA ASN A 47 -17.12 15.52 -4.19
C ASN A 47 -15.74 14.85 -4.23
N GLY A 48 -15.28 14.29 -3.10
CA GLY A 48 -13.96 13.67 -3.01
C GLY A 48 -13.73 12.49 -3.95
N ILE A 49 -14.79 11.74 -4.28
CA ILE A 49 -14.72 10.60 -5.21
C ILE A 49 -14.52 11.10 -6.65
N GLN A 50 -15.21 12.17 -7.03
CA GLN A 50 -15.02 12.83 -8.32
C GLN A 50 -13.62 13.46 -8.41
N LEU A 51 -13.15 14.13 -7.35
CA LEU A 51 -11.80 14.67 -7.29
C LEU A 51 -10.75 13.55 -7.44
N GLN A 52 -10.92 12.43 -6.73
CA GLN A 52 -10.03 11.27 -6.83
C GLN A 52 -9.90 10.77 -8.29
N LYS A 53 -11.00 10.72 -9.05
CA LYS A 53 -10.94 10.32 -10.48
C LYS A 53 -10.05 11.26 -11.30
N HIS A 54 -10.21 12.56 -11.12
CA HIS A 54 -9.37 13.56 -11.81
C HIS A 54 -7.90 13.40 -11.41
N ILE A 55 -7.63 13.16 -10.12
CA ILE A 55 -6.26 13.00 -9.62
C ILE A 55 -5.60 11.75 -10.21
N ASN A 56 -6.35 10.64 -10.27
CA ASN A 56 -5.84 9.38 -10.82
C ASN A 56 -5.55 9.51 -12.33
N GLN A 57 -6.36 10.26 -13.07
CA GLN A 57 -6.18 10.48 -14.50
C GLN A 57 -5.01 11.40 -14.83
N GLU A 58 -4.81 12.48 -14.07
CA GLU A 58 -3.83 13.52 -14.41
C GLU A 58 -2.48 13.34 -13.69
N PHE A 59 -2.48 12.94 -12.42
CA PHE A 59 -1.26 12.93 -11.59
C PHE A 59 -0.82 11.52 -11.16
N GLN A 60 -1.71 10.52 -11.26
CA GLN A 60 -1.47 9.16 -10.76
C GLN A 60 -0.93 9.17 -9.32
N LEU A 61 -1.63 9.84 -8.40
CA LEU A 61 -1.26 9.93 -6.98
C LEU A 61 -2.19 9.11 -6.09
N PRO A 62 -1.68 8.56 -4.97
CA PRO A 62 -2.52 7.85 -4.02
C PRO A 62 -3.46 8.83 -3.30
N VAL A 63 -4.76 8.54 -3.33
CA VAL A 63 -5.79 9.34 -2.67
C VAL A 63 -6.44 8.57 -1.52
N ILE A 64 -6.38 9.12 -0.32
CA ILE A 64 -7.12 8.66 0.87
C ILE A 64 -8.39 9.48 0.99
N LEU A 65 -9.54 8.81 1.03
CA LEU A 65 -10.83 9.46 1.25
C LEU A 65 -11.21 9.47 2.73
N ILE A 66 -11.80 10.57 3.17
CA ILE A 66 -12.26 10.76 4.55
C ILE A 66 -13.73 11.14 4.54
N SER A 67 -14.58 10.41 5.26
CA SER A 67 -16.03 10.65 5.24
C SER A 67 -16.65 10.48 6.62
N SER A 68 -17.75 11.19 6.89
CA SER A 68 -18.65 10.85 7.99
C SER A 68 -19.63 9.71 7.63
N ASP A 69 -19.79 9.42 6.34
CA ASP A 69 -20.65 8.35 5.83
C ASP A 69 -19.82 7.12 5.47
N SER A 70 -19.96 6.05 6.24
CA SER A 70 -19.29 4.77 6.02
C SER A 70 -19.84 4.00 4.81
N GLN A 71 -21.05 4.29 4.33
CA GLN A 71 -21.63 3.64 3.16
C GLN A 71 -20.85 3.99 1.87
N LYS A 72 -20.14 5.12 1.88
CA LYS A 72 -19.29 5.57 0.76
C LYS A 72 -17.95 4.86 0.68
N GLN A 73 -17.59 4.01 1.65
CA GLN A 73 -16.30 3.32 1.67
C GLN A 73 -16.09 2.47 0.41
N MET A 74 -17.06 1.61 0.08
CA MET A 74 -16.95 0.72 -1.07
C MET A 74 -16.92 1.49 -2.39
N GLU A 75 -17.76 2.51 -2.53
CA GLU A 75 -17.74 3.40 -3.70
C GLU A 75 -16.38 4.09 -3.85
N GLY A 76 -15.84 4.67 -2.77
CA GLY A 76 -14.54 5.33 -2.79
C GLY A 76 -13.39 4.41 -3.24
N LEU A 77 -13.31 3.21 -2.65
CA LEU A 77 -12.27 2.24 -3.00
C LEU A 77 -12.41 1.74 -4.45
N GLN A 78 -13.64 1.45 -4.91
CA GLN A 78 -13.89 1.00 -6.28
C GLN A 78 -13.52 2.04 -7.35
N ASN A 79 -13.56 3.33 -7.01
CA ASN A 79 -13.17 4.40 -7.92
C ASN A 79 -11.66 4.67 -7.93
N GLY A 80 -10.89 3.99 -7.07
CA GLY A 80 -9.44 4.02 -7.06
C GLY A 80 -8.81 4.81 -5.91
N ALA A 81 -9.58 5.14 -4.86
CA ALA A 81 -8.97 5.58 -3.61
C ALA A 81 -8.14 4.43 -3.02
N VAL A 82 -6.95 4.74 -2.51
CA VAL A 82 -6.06 3.72 -1.91
C VAL A 82 -6.52 3.32 -0.52
N TYR A 83 -7.23 4.23 0.16
CA TYR A 83 -7.73 3.99 1.50
C TYR A 83 -8.93 4.87 1.81
N PHE A 84 -9.71 4.47 2.82
CA PHE A 84 -10.89 5.20 3.29
C PHE A 84 -10.91 5.26 4.82
N MET A 85 -11.09 6.46 5.36
CA MET A 85 -11.20 6.74 6.79
C MET A 85 -12.59 7.26 7.14
N VAL A 86 -13.18 6.74 8.22
CA VAL A 86 -14.43 7.24 8.77
C VAL A 86 -14.11 8.25 9.88
N LYS A 87 -14.76 9.42 9.87
CA LYS A 87 -14.60 10.44 10.90
C LYS A 87 -15.26 10.00 12.22
N PRO A 88 -14.72 10.40 13.40
CA PRO A 88 -13.53 11.24 13.59
C PRO A 88 -12.22 10.48 13.34
N VAL A 89 -11.26 11.14 12.68
CA VAL A 89 -9.92 10.57 12.40
C VAL A 89 -8.99 10.88 13.57
N GLY A 90 -8.45 9.84 14.20
CA GLY A 90 -7.48 9.93 15.28
C GLY A 90 -6.04 10.08 14.79
N ILE A 91 -5.14 10.45 15.69
CA ILE A 91 -3.70 10.58 15.38
C ILE A 91 -3.09 9.25 14.94
N ASP A 92 -3.57 8.14 15.50
CA ASP A 92 -3.07 6.80 15.18
C ASP A 92 -3.50 6.34 13.78
N ASP A 93 -4.64 6.82 13.28
CA ASP A 93 -5.11 6.51 11.92
C ASP A 93 -4.20 7.16 10.86
N VAL A 94 -3.57 8.29 11.18
CA VAL A 94 -2.72 9.05 10.25
C VAL A 94 -1.23 8.75 10.38
N LYS A 95 -0.78 8.09 11.46
CA LYS A 95 0.65 7.81 11.71
C LYS A 95 1.35 7.10 10.55
N ASN A 96 0.63 6.19 9.89
CA ASN A 96 1.21 5.29 8.89
C ASN A 96 0.76 5.59 7.45
N ILE A 97 0.09 6.72 7.20
CA ILE A 97 -0.40 7.05 5.85
C ILE A 97 0.73 7.24 4.85
N TRP A 98 1.92 7.63 5.31
CA TRP A 98 3.09 7.80 4.47
C TRP A 98 3.49 6.48 3.78
N GLN A 99 3.13 5.33 4.36
CA GLN A 99 3.41 4.01 3.75
C GLN A 99 2.70 3.86 2.41
N PHE A 100 1.51 4.47 2.24
CA PHE A 100 0.80 4.44 0.96
C PHE A 100 1.57 5.14 -0.16
N SER A 101 2.31 6.22 0.13
CA SER A 101 3.11 6.89 -0.91
C SER A 101 4.32 6.06 -1.32
N VAL A 102 4.97 5.39 -0.36
CA VAL A 102 6.10 4.48 -0.63
C VAL A 102 5.64 3.27 -1.45
N TRP A 103 4.56 2.62 -1.02
CA TRP A 103 3.94 1.52 -1.76
C TRP A 103 3.54 1.94 -3.18
N TRP A 104 2.92 3.12 -3.32
CA TRP A 104 2.45 3.61 -4.61
C TRP A 104 3.58 3.84 -5.61
N LYS A 105 4.73 4.36 -5.15
CA LYS A 105 5.93 4.50 -5.98
C LYS A 105 6.43 3.15 -6.50
N SER A 106 6.49 2.12 -5.65
CA SER A 106 6.84 0.75 -6.06
C SER A 106 5.87 0.20 -7.10
N LYS A 107 4.56 0.40 -6.90
CA LYS A 107 3.51 -0.04 -7.82
C LYS A 107 3.64 0.55 -9.23
N ILE A 108 3.92 1.86 -9.34
CA ILE A 108 4.10 2.53 -10.63
C ILE A 108 5.43 2.10 -11.29
N ASN A 109 6.49 1.96 -10.52
CA ASN A 109 7.80 1.56 -11.06
C ASN A 109 7.75 0.13 -11.63
N ASN A 110 7.05 -0.78 -10.94
CA ASN A 110 6.91 -2.18 -11.38
C ASN A 110 5.90 -2.37 -12.54
N SER A 111 5.01 -1.40 -12.80
CA SER A 111 4.12 -1.44 -13.97
C SER A 111 4.77 -0.95 -15.27
N THR A 112 5.99 -0.39 -15.21
CA THR A 112 6.67 0.26 -16.35
C THR A 112 7.70 -0.65 -17.06
N LEU A 113 7.79 -1.95 -16.72
CA LEU A 113 8.58 -2.90 -17.52
C LEU A 113 7.81 -3.30 -18.80
N PRO A 114 8.38 -3.14 -20.01
CA PRO A 114 7.76 -3.65 -21.23
C PRO A 114 7.63 -5.17 -21.12
N ARG A 115 6.40 -5.67 -21.26
CA ARG A 115 6.18 -7.08 -21.61
C ARG A 115 6.72 -7.30 -23.01
N GLU A 116 8.00 -7.63 -23.13
CA GLU A 116 8.50 -8.27 -24.33
C GLU A 116 7.82 -9.65 -24.42
N ILE A 117 7.02 -9.78 -25.48
CA ILE A 117 6.41 -11.03 -25.90
C ILE A 117 7.55 -11.95 -26.32
N ASN A 118 7.98 -12.86 -25.45
CA ASN A 118 8.67 -14.05 -25.90
C ASN A 118 7.66 -15.19 -26.00
N SER A 119 7.09 -15.28 -27.19
CA SER A 119 6.56 -16.51 -27.76
C SER A 119 7.68 -17.54 -27.85
N HIS A 120 7.78 -18.45 -26.87
CA HIS A 120 8.43 -19.74 -27.11
C HIS A 120 7.70 -20.87 -26.37
N SER A 121 7.24 -21.79 -27.22
CA SER A 121 6.60 -23.11 -27.06
C SER A 121 6.94 -23.92 -25.79
N GLU A 122 5.90 -24.55 -25.24
CA GLU A 122 5.84 -25.37 -24.01
C GLU A 122 6.48 -26.78 -24.09
N GLU A 123 7.54 -27.03 -24.86
CA GLU A 123 7.94 -28.44 -25.17
C GLU A 123 9.27 -28.97 -24.63
N ASP A 124 10.09 -28.22 -23.89
CA ASP A 124 11.34 -28.77 -23.35
C ASP A 124 11.53 -28.44 -21.87
N LEU A 125 11.41 -29.45 -20.99
CA LEU A 125 12.32 -29.80 -19.89
C LEU A 125 11.64 -30.75 -18.87
N VAL A 126 11.68 -32.05 -19.19
CA VAL A 126 11.62 -33.14 -18.19
C VAL A 126 13.06 -33.66 -17.99
N ARG A 127 13.43 -33.90 -16.72
CA ARG A 127 14.74 -34.32 -16.14
C ARG A 127 15.53 -33.12 -15.61
N GLU A 128 15.99 -33.06 -14.36
CA GLU A 128 16.42 -34.12 -13.46
C GLU A 128 16.46 -33.59 -12.01
N THR A 129 16.08 -34.45 -11.07
CA THR A 129 16.17 -34.29 -9.62
C THR A 129 17.61 -34.06 -9.15
N ALA A 130 17.91 -32.87 -8.62
CA ALA A 130 18.91 -32.65 -7.57
C ALA A 130 18.66 -31.27 -6.92
N LEU A 131 18.26 -31.26 -5.65
CA LEU A 131 18.13 -30.03 -4.85
C LEU A 131 19.50 -29.37 -4.72
N SER A 132 19.58 -28.08 -5.07
CA SER A 132 20.84 -27.34 -4.98
C SER A 132 21.15 -27.01 -3.51
N SER A 133 22.43 -26.92 -3.17
CA SER A 133 22.86 -26.62 -1.80
C SER A 133 22.47 -25.22 -1.31
N ASP A 134 22.04 -24.33 -2.21
CA ASP A 134 21.51 -23.00 -1.86
C ASP A 134 20.06 -23.07 -1.34
N ASP A 135 19.31 -24.12 -1.70
CA ASP A 135 17.94 -24.38 -1.23
C ASP A 135 17.92 -24.92 0.23
N ILE A 136 19.03 -25.50 0.70
CA ILE A 136 19.18 -25.98 2.10
C ILE A 136 19.47 -24.82 3.06
N ILE A 137 20.09 -23.73 2.59
CA ILE A 137 20.53 -22.61 3.44
C ILE A 137 19.35 -21.69 3.84
N ASN A 138 18.29 -21.59 3.02
CA ASN A 138 17.08 -20.84 3.40
C ASN A 138 16.07 -21.65 4.25
N ALA A 139 16.29 -22.96 4.42
CA ALA A 139 15.42 -23.86 5.16
C ALA A 139 15.65 -23.89 6.69
N ARG A 140 16.34 -22.88 7.28
CA ARG A 140 16.55 -22.78 8.73
C ARG A 140 16.44 -21.38 9.34
N SER A 141 15.87 -20.41 8.61
CA SER A 141 15.59 -19.11 9.21
C SER A 141 14.17 -19.08 9.75
N ASP A 142 14.00 -19.20 11.07
CA ASP A 142 12.79 -18.85 11.83
C ASP A 142 12.37 -17.36 11.63
N ARG A 143 13.14 -16.60 10.85
CA ARG A 143 12.87 -15.21 10.51
C ARG A 143 12.44 -15.11 9.05
N VAL A 144 11.16 -14.78 8.86
CA VAL A 144 10.61 -14.37 7.57
C VAL A 144 11.29 -13.07 7.13
N VAL A 145 11.88 -13.09 5.95
CA VAL A 145 12.42 -11.91 5.28
C VAL A 145 11.30 -11.27 4.47
N TRP A 146 10.91 -10.05 4.84
CA TRP A 146 9.89 -9.27 4.14
C TRP A 146 10.45 -8.67 2.86
N SER A 147 10.43 -9.45 1.77
CA SER A 147 10.74 -8.97 0.42
C SER A 147 9.71 -7.94 -0.06
N GLY A 148 10.04 -7.16 -1.10
CA GLY A 148 9.13 -6.16 -1.68
C GLY A 148 7.77 -6.75 -2.03
N ASP A 149 7.75 -7.88 -2.74
CA ASP A 149 6.51 -8.55 -3.13
C ASP A 149 5.69 -9.07 -1.93
N LEU A 150 6.37 -9.59 -0.90
CA LEU A 150 5.73 -10.08 0.31
C LEU A 150 5.12 -8.93 1.14
N HIS A 151 5.83 -7.80 1.18
CA HIS A 151 5.35 -6.57 1.80
C HIS A 151 4.19 -5.95 1.02
N ASP A 152 4.25 -5.92 -0.30
CA ASP A 152 3.18 -5.38 -1.14
C ASP A 152 1.87 -6.16 -0.96
N ARG A 153 1.95 -7.49 -0.88
CA ARG A 153 0.78 -8.34 -0.55
C ARG A 153 0.24 -8.09 0.85
N PHE A 154 1.12 -7.78 1.81
CA PHE A 154 0.70 -7.40 3.16
C PHE A 154 -0.03 -6.05 3.15
N VAL A 155 0.50 -5.04 2.44
CA VAL A 155 -0.14 -3.73 2.30
C VAL A 155 -1.49 -3.87 1.58
N GLU A 156 -1.58 -4.67 0.53
CA GLU A 156 -2.84 -4.96 -0.16
C GLU A 156 -3.86 -5.60 0.81
N ALA A 157 -3.43 -6.56 1.62
CA ALA A 157 -4.29 -7.15 2.65
C ALA A 157 -4.75 -6.12 3.70
N LEU A 158 -3.91 -5.16 4.09
CA LEU A 158 -4.30 -4.06 4.98
C LEU A 158 -5.36 -3.16 4.34
N ILE A 159 -5.22 -2.83 3.05
CA ILE A 159 -6.19 -2.03 2.30
C ILE A 159 -7.54 -2.74 2.24
N VAL A 160 -7.54 -4.04 1.89
CA VAL A 160 -8.75 -4.86 1.78
C VAL A 160 -9.46 -4.99 3.13
N LEU A 161 -8.72 -5.23 4.21
CA LEU A 161 -9.30 -5.44 5.53
C LEU A 161 -9.69 -4.13 6.23
N GLY A 162 -8.96 -3.04 5.99
CA GLY A 162 -9.06 -1.79 6.74
C GLY A 162 -8.37 -1.84 8.11
N PHE A 163 -7.85 -0.69 8.59
CA PHE A 163 -6.99 -0.62 9.79
C PHE A 163 -7.59 -1.30 11.04
N TYR A 164 -8.90 -1.15 11.30
CA TYR A 164 -9.54 -1.72 12.49
C TYR A 164 -9.76 -3.25 12.42
N ASN A 165 -9.83 -3.80 11.22
CA ASN A 165 -10.11 -5.20 10.98
C ASN A 165 -8.86 -5.99 10.58
N ALA A 166 -7.76 -5.31 10.29
CA ALA A 166 -6.46 -5.86 9.94
C ALA A 166 -5.75 -6.50 11.15
N LYS A 167 -6.35 -7.55 11.72
CA LYS A 167 -5.72 -8.39 12.73
C LYS A 167 -4.74 -9.36 12.05
N PRO A 168 -3.62 -9.75 12.70
CA PRO A 168 -2.60 -10.61 12.08
C PRO A 168 -3.15 -11.88 11.43
N LYS A 169 -4.16 -12.51 12.03
CA LYS A 169 -4.82 -13.70 11.49
C LYS A 169 -5.56 -13.42 10.18
N LYS A 170 -6.32 -12.31 10.14
CA LYS A 170 -7.09 -11.92 8.95
C LYS A 170 -6.17 -11.49 7.81
N ILE A 171 -5.10 -10.77 8.13
CA ILE A 171 -4.08 -10.39 7.13
C ILE A 171 -3.45 -11.64 6.53
N LEU A 172 -3.06 -12.61 7.36
CA LEU A 172 -2.52 -13.89 6.89
C LEU A 172 -3.50 -14.62 5.96
N GLU A 173 -4.78 -14.68 6.35
CA GLU A 173 -5.85 -15.30 5.55
C GLU A 173 -6.01 -14.63 4.18
N VAL A 174 -5.94 -13.30 4.13
CA VAL A 174 -6.04 -12.54 2.86
C VAL A 174 -4.78 -12.69 2.01
N MET A 175 -3.60 -12.72 2.62
CA MET A 175 -2.33 -12.89 1.89
C MET A 175 -2.19 -14.30 1.29
N ASN A 176 -2.74 -15.33 1.96
CA ASN A 176 -2.75 -16.73 1.51
C ASN A 176 -1.38 -17.24 1.01
N ILE A 177 -0.31 -17.01 1.79
CA ILE A 177 1.06 -17.38 1.44
C ILE A 177 1.49 -18.65 2.19
N PRO A 178 1.86 -19.73 1.49
CA PRO A 178 2.35 -20.95 2.13
C PRO A 178 3.58 -20.69 2.99
N GLY A 179 3.60 -21.23 4.21
CA GLY A 179 4.71 -21.08 5.16
C GLY A 179 4.75 -19.77 5.93
N LEU A 180 3.91 -18.77 5.59
CA LEU A 180 3.76 -17.56 6.39
C LEU A 180 2.88 -17.85 7.62
N THR A 181 3.28 -17.38 8.79
CA THR A 181 2.54 -17.58 10.04
C THR A 181 1.91 -16.29 10.56
N ARG A 182 0.93 -16.43 11.45
CA ARG A 182 0.27 -15.30 12.11
C ARG A 182 1.27 -14.50 12.93
N GLU A 183 2.24 -15.18 13.53
CA GLU A 183 3.31 -14.62 14.35
C GLU A 183 4.27 -13.78 13.50
N ASN A 184 4.57 -14.19 12.26
CA ASN A 184 5.37 -13.38 11.34
C ASN A 184 4.65 -12.07 10.98
N VAL A 185 3.36 -12.14 10.67
CA VAL A 185 2.52 -10.97 10.37
C VAL A 185 2.38 -10.06 11.60
N ALA A 186 2.17 -10.63 12.78
CA ALA A 186 2.08 -9.87 14.03
C ALA A 186 3.41 -9.18 14.38
N SER A 187 4.53 -9.87 14.19
CA SER A 187 5.86 -9.27 14.38
C SER A 187 6.11 -8.15 13.38
N HIS A 188 5.65 -8.27 12.13
CA HIS A 188 5.80 -7.21 11.13
C HIS A 188 4.97 -5.96 11.44
N LEU A 189 3.74 -6.15 11.94
CA LEU A 189 2.87 -5.07 12.42
C LEU A 189 3.46 -4.29 13.61
N GLN A 190 4.31 -4.92 14.43
CA GLN A 190 4.96 -4.28 15.59
C GLN A 190 6.22 -3.47 15.20
N VAL A 191 6.81 -3.78 14.05
CA VAL A 191 8.08 -3.21 13.58
C VAL A 191 7.86 -2.13 12.50
N SER A 192 6.64 -2.02 11.96
CA SER A 192 6.25 -1.09 10.90
C SER A 192 5.61 0.20 11.40
#